data_AF-A0A7S2JZX6-F1
#
_entry.id   AF-A0A7S2JZX6-F1
#
_cell.length_a   1.000
_cell.length_b   1.000
_cell.length_c   1.000
_cell.angle_alpha   90.00
_cell.angle_beta   90.00
_cell.angle_gamma   90.00
#
_symmetry.space_group_name_H-M   'P 1'
#
loop_
_entity.id
_entity.type
_entity.pdbx_description
1 polymer ?
#
loop_
_entity_poly.entity_id
_entity_poly.type
_entity_poly.pdbx_seq_one_letter_code
_entity_poly.pdbx_strand_id
1 'polypeptide(L)'
;VNLYDLTKWLIKPLTKARRCSYVELVAFGAQRPRWFVSHWWGEPVLLFVTILRQHCSDRGLGEECVYWVCAYANNQWNLGGQVIADPQQSAFRRAMDLSDGTVSVFDRKAQCLHRVWCAYEIFVSLTVAREP
;
A
#
# COMPACT_ATOMS: atom_id res chain seq x y z
N VAL A 1 -15.51 -8.10 5.00
CA VAL A 1 -14.08 -8.41 4.98
C VAL A 1 -13.33 -7.27 4.31
N ASN A 2 -12.64 -6.48 5.11
CA ASN A 2 -11.76 -5.38 4.69
C ASN A 2 -10.32 -5.64 5.16
N LEU A 3 -9.42 -4.66 5.04
CA LEU A 3 -8.01 -4.85 5.44
C LEU A 3 -7.79 -4.85 6.96
N TYR A 4 -8.70 -4.28 7.75
CA TYR A 4 -8.68 -4.48 9.20
C TYR A 4 -8.99 -5.94 9.54
N ASP A 5 -10.01 -6.53 8.91
CA ASP A 5 -10.37 -7.94 9.08
C ASP A 5 -9.21 -8.85 8.64
N LEU A 6 -8.67 -8.60 7.44
CA LEU A 6 -7.57 -9.39 6.88
C LEU A 6 -6.31 -9.29 7.74
N THR A 7 -5.99 -8.10 8.23
CA THR A 7 -4.83 -7.90 9.11
C THR A 7 -4.98 -8.68 10.42
N LYS A 8 -6.17 -8.63 11.02
CA LYS A 8 -6.45 -9.28 12.30
C LYS A 8 -6.48 -10.80 12.18
N TRP A 9 -7.17 -11.33 11.17
CA TRP A 9 -7.52 -12.75 11.09
C TRP A 9 -6.61 -13.58 10.19
N LEU A 10 -5.83 -12.95 9.30
CA LEU A 10 -4.93 -13.65 8.39
C LEU A 10 -3.48 -13.20 8.57
N ILE A 11 -3.19 -11.91 8.35
CA ILE A 11 -1.79 -11.42 8.29
C ILE A 11 -1.09 -11.62 9.63
N LYS A 12 -1.66 -11.10 10.73
CA LYS A 12 -1.04 -11.23 12.06
C LYS A 12 -0.84 -12.69 12.46
N PRO A 13 -1.85 -13.59 12.36
CA PRO A 13 -1.63 -15.00 12.65
C PRO A 13 -0.49 -15.63 11.85
N LEU A 14 -0.43 -15.39 10.53
CA LEU A 14 0.61 -15.96 9.67
C LEU A 14 2.00 -15.42 9.96
N THR A 15 2.13 -14.13 10.27
CA THR A 15 3.43 -13.50 10.53
C THR A 15 3.88 -13.59 11.99
N LYS A 16 3.08 -14.19 12.88
CA LYS A 16 3.34 -14.24 14.34
C LYS A 16 4.69 -14.87 14.70
N ALA A 17 5.05 -15.97 14.05
CA ALA A 17 6.27 -16.72 14.37
C ALA A 17 7.55 -15.91 14.08
N ARG A 18 7.54 -15.12 12.99
CA ARG A 18 8.70 -14.34 12.53
C ARG A 18 8.62 -12.85 12.87
N ARG A 19 7.44 -12.37 13.30
CA ARG A 19 7.14 -10.95 13.57
C ARG A 19 7.57 -10.00 12.44
N CYS A 20 7.28 -10.41 11.20
CA CYS A 20 7.64 -9.69 9.97
C CYS A 20 6.39 -9.12 9.27
N SER A 21 6.59 -8.36 8.19
CA SER A 21 5.53 -7.98 7.26
C SER A 21 4.98 -9.20 6.51
N TYR A 22 3.79 -9.06 5.89
CA TYR A 22 3.21 -10.16 5.11
C TYR A 22 4.04 -10.46 3.86
N VAL A 23 4.54 -9.42 3.18
CA VAL A 23 5.33 -9.58 1.96
C VAL A 23 6.62 -10.38 2.21
N GLU A 24 7.29 -10.19 3.36
CA GLU A 24 8.47 -10.96 3.75
C GLU A 24 8.18 -12.47 3.93
N LEU A 25 6.93 -12.84 4.17
CA LEU A 25 6.51 -14.23 4.32
C LEU A 25 6.21 -14.91 2.97
N VAL A 26 5.65 -14.17 2.02
CA VAL A 26 5.07 -14.74 0.79
C VAL A 26 5.88 -14.45 -0.48
N ALA A 27 6.74 -13.43 -0.46
CA ALA A 27 7.56 -13.10 -1.62
C ALA A 27 8.75 -14.05 -1.74
N PHE A 28 9.11 -14.41 -2.97
CA PHE A 28 10.29 -15.23 -3.27
C PHE A 28 11.62 -14.48 -3.09
N GLY A 29 11.59 -13.16 -2.97
CA GLY A 29 12.76 -12.32 -2.83
C GLY A 29 12.39 -10.83 -2.71
N ALA A 30 13.41 -9.97 -2.71
CA ALA A 30 13.20 -8.52 -2.69
C ALA A 30 12.53 -8.06 -4.00
N GLN A 31 11.50 -7.22 -3.87
CA GLN A 31 10.70 -6.72 -4.99
C GLN A 31 10.58 -5.20 -4.89
N ARG A 32 11.04 -4.48 -5.91
CA ARG A 32 10.80 -3.03 -6.02
C ARG A 32 9.33 -2.81 -6.44
N PRO A 33 8.56 -1.96 -5.73
CA PRO A 33 7.21 -1.67 -6.16
C PRO A 33 7.20 -0.83 -7.44
N ARG A 34 6.32 -1.18 -8.39
CA ARG A 34 6.06 -0.36 -9.57
C ARG A 34 5.03 0.73 -9.24
N TRP A 35 4.04 0.40 -8.42
CA TRP A 35 2.98 1.34 -8.04
C TRP A 35 2.81 1.40 -6.53
N PHE A 36 2.79 2.62 -5.99
CA PHE A 36 2.33 2.88 -4.63
C PHE A 36 0.81 2.96 -4.60
N VAL A 37 0.15 2.30 -3.64
CA VAL A 37 -1.31 2.29 -3.55
C VAL A 37 -1.79 3.15 -2.37
N SER A 38 -2.41 4.29 -2.69
CA SER A 38 -3.08 5.16 -1.73
C SER A 38 -4.53 4.73 -1.56
N HIS A 39 -4.93 4.30 -0.36
CA HIS A 39 -6.25 3.70 -0.14
C HIS A 39 -6.70 3.69 1.32
N TRP A 40 -7.99 3.41 1.54
CA TRP A 40 -8.58 3.26 2.87
C TRP A 40 -8.83 1.80 3.22
N TRP A 41 -8.39 1.37 4.40
CA TRP A 41 -8.47 -0.03 4.83
C TRP A 41 -9.87 -0.60 5.02
N GLY A 42 -10.91 0.23 5.11
CA GLY A 42 -12.27 -0.25 5.38
C GLY A 42 -13.06 -0.65 4.14
N GLU A 43 -12.51 -0.46 2.94
CA GLU A 43 -13.15 -0.92 1.71
C GLU A 43 -13.13 -2.46 1.58
N PRO A 44 -14.07 -3.07 0.85
CA PRO A 44 -14.06 -4.52 0.61
C PRO A 44 -12.78 -4.96 -0.12
N VAL A 45 -12.01 -5.85 0.49
CA VAL A 45 -10.68 -6.22 -0.03
C VAL A 45 -10.73 -6.84 -1.43
N LEU A 46 -11.78 -7.60 -1.74
CA LEU A 46 -11.93 -8.19 -3.08
C LEU A 46 -12.21 -7.12 -4.14
N LEU A 47 -12.96 -6.07 -3.80
CA LEU A 47 -13.21 -4.96 -4.71
C LEU A 47 -11.91 -4.17 -4.95
N PHE A 48 -11.16 -3.90 -3.88
CA PHE A 48 -9.83 -3.30 -3.95
C PHE A 48 -8.89 -4.07 -4.89
N VAL A 49 -8.82 -5.40 -4.76
CA VAL A 49 -7.99 -6.25 -5.65
C VAL A 49 -8.48 -6.19 -7.10
N THR A 50 -9.80 -6.20 -7.33
CA THR A 50 -10.36 -6.05 -8.68
C THR A 50 -9.98 -4.71 -9.32
N ILE A 51 -9.98 -3.61 -8.56
CA ILE A 51 -9.55 -2.30 -9.05
C ILE A 51 -8.08 -2.32 -9.46
N LEU A 52 -7.19 -2.92 -8.64
CA LEU A 52 -5.77 -3.02 -8.99
C LEU A 52 -5.53 -3.91 -10.22
N ARG A 53 -6.29 -4.99 -10.38
CA ARG A 53 -6.25 -5.82 -11.59
C ARG A 53 -6.71 -5.06 -12.83
N GLN A 54 -7.77 -4.28 -12.72
CA GLN A 54 -8.25 -3.42 -13.80
C GLN A 54 -7.18 -2.40 -14.19
N HIS A 55 -6.60 -1.70 -13.21
CA HIS A 55 -5.49 -0.78 -13.45
C HIS A 55 -4.29 -1.46 -14.14
N CYS A 56 -3.93 -2.68 -13.71
CA CYS A 56 -2.89 -3.49 -14.36
C CYS A 56 -3.19 -3.72 -15.84
N SER A 57 -4.43 -4.12 -16.15
CA SER A 57 -4.92 -4.36 -17.51
C SER A 57 -4.91 -3.09 -18.35
N ASP A 58 -5.47 -1.99 -17.85
CA ASP A 58 -5.59 -0.71 -18.57
C ASP A 58 -4.23 -0.11 -18.92
N ARG A 59 -3.22 -0.38 -18.09
CA ARG A 59 -1.84 0.06 -18.31
C ARG A 59 -1.01 -0.93 -19.13
N GLY A 60 -1.59 -2.05 -19.58
CA GLY A 60 -0.89 -3.10 -20.33
C GLY A 60 0.26 -3.73 -19.54
N LEU A 61 0.13 -3.83 -18.22
CA LEU A 61 1.16 -4.34 -17.32
C LEU A 61 1.02 -5.86 -17.17
N GLY A 62 2.14 -6.58 -17.23
CA GLY A 62 2.17 -8.03 -17.02
C GLY A 62 1.95 -8.44 -15.55
N GLU A 63 1.82 -9.75 -15.32
CA GLU A 63 1.58 -10.35 -13.99
C GLU A 63 2.69 -10.04 -12.96
N GLU A 64 3.90 -9.74 -13.45
CA GLU A 64 5.05 -9.31 -12.64
C GLU A 64 4.90 -7.89 -12.06
N CYS A 65 3.79 -7.20 -12.30
CA CYS A 65 3.56 -5.85 -11.80
C CYS A 65 3.36 -5.85 -10.28
N VAL A 66 4.30 -5.22 -9.56
CA VAL A 66 4.29 -5.14 -8.09
C VAL A 66 3.57 -3.88 -7.60
N TYR A 67 2.58 -4.08 -6.74
CA TYR A 67 1.85 -3.01 -6.04
C TYR A 67 2.26 -2.96 -4.57
N TRP A 68 2.71 -1.80 -4.11
CA TRP A 68 2.96 -1.57 -2.69
C TRP A 68 1.65 -1.25 -1.98
N VAL A 69 1.23 -2.15 -1.09
CA VAL A 69 0.01 -1.98 -0.29
C VAL A 69 0.40 -2.00 1.17
N CYS A 70 0.06 -0.93 1.89
CA CYS A 70 0.55 -0.69 3.24
C CYS A 70 0.22 -1.82 4.22
N ALA A 71 -0.94 -2.48 4.12
CA ALA A 71 -1.29 -3.62 5.00
C ALA A 71 -0.35 -4.83 4.82
N TYR A 72 0.19 -5.03 3.61
CA TYR A 72 1.03 -6.19 3.27
C TYR A 72 2.52 -5.90 3.43
N ALA A 73 2.94 -4.69 3.07
CA ALA A 73 4.34 -4.29 3.07
C ALA A 73 4.82 -3.82 4.45
N ASN A 74 3.93 -3.21 5.25
CA ASN A 74 4.30 -2.76 6.58
C ASN A 74 4.34 -3.93 7.57
N ASN A 75 5.27 -3.87 8.52
CA ASN A 75 5.33 -4.83 9.61
C ASN A 75 4.24 -4.50 10.62
N GLN A 76 3.16 -5.28 10.61
CA GLN A 76 1.98 -5.09 11.47
C GLN A 76 2.26 -5.29 12.97
N TRP A 77 3.45 -5.78 13.32
CA TRP A 77 3.95 -5.89 14.70
C TRP A 77 4.76 -4.67 15.15
N ASN A 78 5.17 -3.79 14.23
CA ASN A 78 5.99 -2.62 14.49
C ASN A 78 5.59 -1.42 13.59
N LEU A 79 4.31 -1.06 13.60
CA LEU A 79 3.82 0.08 12.81
C LEU A 79 4.40 1.42 13.28
N GLY A 80 4.71 1.56 14.57
CA GLY A 80 5.30 2.79 15.14
C GLY A 80 6.68 3.14 14.56
N GLY A 81 7.42 2.15 14.03
CA GLY A 81 8.67 2.40 13.30
C GLY A 81 8.48 2.79 11.82
N GLN A 82 7.24 2.78 11.32
CA GLN A 82 6.93 3.01 9.90
C GLN A 82 6.00 4.21 9.68
N VAL A 83 5.21 4.55 10.69
CA VAL A 83 4.43 5.79 10.81
C VAL A 83 5.11 6.64 11.87
N ILE A 84 6.03 7.51 11.43
CA ILE A 84 6.83 8.35 12.31
C ILE A 84 6.37 9.82 12.25
N ALA A 85 6.87 10.64 13.17
CA ALA A 85 6.43 12.02 13.35
C ALA A 85 6.63 12.88 12.10
N ASP A 86 7.68 12.63 11.32
CA ASP A 86 7.88 13.23 10.00
C ASP A 86 7.39 12.26 8.89
N PRO A 87 6.27 12.57 8.22
CA PRO A 87 5.77 11.77 7.10
C PRO A 87 6.78 11.56 5.98
N GLN A 88 7.74 12.48 5.78
CA GLN A 88 8.75 12.36 4.72
C GLN A 88 9.75 11.23 4.97
N GLN A 89 9.95 10.84 6.21
CA GLN A 89 10.85 9.76 6.58
C GLN A 89 10.12 8.41 6.69
N SER A 90 8.79 8.41 6.51
CA SER A 90 7.95 7.22 6.68
C SER A 90 8.24 6.13 5.65
N ALA A 91 7.81 4.90 5.95
CA ALA A 91 7.84 3.81 4.96
C ALA A 91 6.98 4.13 3.71
N PHE A 92 5.94 4.95 3.89
CA PHE A 92 5.04 5.39 2.83
C PHE A 92 5.79 6.30 1.86
N ARG A 93 6.51 7.31 2.36
CA ARG A 93 7.28 8.21 1.50
C ARG A 93 8.36 7.48 0.71
N ARG A 94 9.13 6.61 1.38
CA ARG A 94 10.13 5.77 0.70
C ARG A 94 9.51 4.88 -0.39
N ALA A 95 8.34 4.30 -0.15
CA ALA A 95 7.64 3.50 -1.15
C ALA A 95 7.15 4.35 -2.34
N MET A 96 6.68 5.57 -2.09
CA MET A 96 6.30 6.52 -3.15
C MET A 96 7.49 6.93 -4.02
N ASP A 97 8.64 7.22 -3.40
CA ASP A 97 9.87 7.60 -4.11
C ASP A 97 10.41 6.44 -4.96
N LEU A 98 10.29 5.19 -4.50
CA LEU A 98 10.72 4.00 -5.25
C LEU A 98 9.76 3.60 -6.38
N SER A 99 8.49 4.02 -6.33
CA SER A 99 7.47 3.59 -7.28
C SER A 99 7.43 4.46 -8.53
N ASP A 100 7.10 3.88 -9.68
CA ASP A 100 6.92 4.58 -10.95
C ASP A 100 5.64 5.42 -10.98
N GLY A 101 4.75 5.29 -9.99
CA GLY A 101 3.52 6.07 -9.88
C GLY A 101 2.72 5.74 -8.64
N THR A 102 1.64 6.51 -8.43
CA THR A 102 0.67 6.29 -7.35
C THR A 102 -0.68 5.94 -7.95
N VAL A 103 -1.33 4.91 -7.41
CA VAL A 103 -2.72 4.53 -7.67
C VAL A 103 -3.56 4.91 -6.47
N SER A 104 -4.38 5.95 -6.61
CA SER A 104 -5.35 6.35 -5.59
C SER A 104 -6.64 5.58 -5.79
N VAL A 105 -6.98 4.71 -4.84
CA VAL A 105 -8.20 3.90 -4.89
C VAL A 105 -9.32 4.61 -4.15
N PHE A 106 -10.42 4.87 -4.88
CA PHE A 106 -11.62 5.48 -4.35
C PHE A 106 -12.71 4.43 -4.17
N ASP A 107 -13.20 4.28 -2.94
CA ASP A 107 -14.44 3.55 -2.71
C ASP A 107 -15.65 4.41 -3.12
N ARG A 108 -16.87 3.85 -3.06
CA ARG A 108 -18.09 4.57 -3.47
C ARG A 108 -18.33 5.90 -2.75
N LYS A 109 -17.75 6.06 -1.57
CA LYS A 109 -17.87 7.27 -0.73
C LYS A 109 -16.62 8.14 -0.75
N ALA A 110 -15.60 7.77 -1.53
CA ALA A 110 -14.29 8.42 -1.54
C ALA A 110 -13.70 8.66 -0.15
N GLN A 111 -13.87 7.69 0.77
CA GLN A 111 -13.44 7.76 2.17
C GLN A 111 -11.96 8.07 2.31
N CYS A 112 -11.12 7.65 1.35
CA CYS A 112 -9.70 7.99 1.34
C CYS A 112 -9.46 9.52 1.32
N LEU A 113 -10.29 10.31 0.62
CA LEU A 113 -10.16 11.78 0.58
C LEU A 113 -10.42 12.45 1.94
N HIS A 114 -11.11 11.76 2.86
CA HIS A 114 -11.34 12.23 4.22
C HIS A 114 -10.23 11.82 5.20
N ARG A 115 -9.15 11.16 4.73
CA ARG A 115 -8.04 10.70 5.57
C ARG A 115 -6.78 11.49 5.27
N VAL A 116 -6.19 12.06 6.33
CA VAL A 116 -4.99 12.90 6.24
C VAL A 116 -3.82 12.21 5.53
N TRP A 117 -3.62 10.91 5.75
CA TRP A 117 -2.54 10.15 5.09
C TRP A 117 -2.76 10.04 3.58
N CYS A 118 -3.97 9.71 3.15
CA CYS A 118 -4.28 9.62 1.71
C CYS A 118 -4.21 11.01 1.04
N ALA A 119 -4.65 12.06 1.73
CA ALA A 119 -4.49 13.44 1.25
C ALA A 119 -3.02 13.83 1.09
N TYR A 120 -2.16 13.46 2.07
CA TYR A 120 -0.72 13.65 1.99
C TYR A 120 -0.11 12.88 0.81
N GLU A 121 -0.47 11.61 0.62
CA GLU A 121 0.02 10.77 -0.47
C GLU A 121 -0.35 11.35 -1.86
N ILE A 122 -1.59 11.84 -2.01
CA ILE A 122 -2.04 12.53 -3.23
C ILE A 122 -1.23 13.81 -3.44
N PHE A 123 -1.09 14.64 -2.40
CA PHE A 123 -0.31 15.88 -2.48
C PHE A 123 1.13 15.60 -2.92
N VAL A 124 1.81 14.66 -2.28
CA VAL A 124 3.18 14.28 -2.63
C VAL A 124 3.24 13.80 -4.08
N SER A 125 2.31 12.95 -4.50
CA SER A 125 2.28 12.38 -5.85
C SER A 125 2.09 13.44 -6.95
N LEU A 126 1.41 14.55 -6.65
CA LEU A 126 1.09 15.61 -7.62
C LEU A 126 2.08 16.78 -7.60
N THR A 127 2.73 17.05 -6.47
CA THR A 127 3.48 18.29 -6.26
C THR A 127 4.97 18.10 -6.11
N VAL A 128 5.40 16.93 -5.63
CA VAL A 128 6.83 16.66 -5.49
C VAL A 128 7.33 16.15 -6.83
N ALA A 129 8.10 17.00 -7.51
CA ALA A 129 8.80 16.60 -8.71
C ALA A 129 9.64 15.37 -8.41
N ARG A 130 9.51 14.35 -9.24
CA ARG A 130 10.39 13.19 -9.20
C ARG A 130 11.71 13.62 -9.83
N GLU A 131 12.80 13.50 -9.09
CA GLU A 131 14.12 13.64 -9.69
C GLU A 131 14.27 12.55 -10.76
N PRO A 132 14.71 12.91 -11.98
CA PRO A 132 14.77 12.00 -13.13
C PRO A 132 15.78 10.86 -12.94
#